data_AF-X1D4V4-F1
#
_entry.id   AF-X1D4V4-F1
#
_cell.length_a   1.000
_cell.length_b   1.000
_cell.length_c   1.000
_cell.angle_alpha   90.00
_cell.angle_beta   90.00
_cell.angle_gamma   90.00
#
_symmetry.space_group_name_H-M   'P 1'
#
loop_
_entity.id
_entity.type
_entity.pdbx_description
1 polymer ?
#
loop_
_entity_poly.entity_id
_entity_poly.type
_entity_poly.pdbx_seq_one_letter_code
_entity_poly.pdbx_strand_id
1 'polypeptide(L)'
;MSNGGERVINWCPRCQTALSDIEVEYKPKKSKLYWLKYGPFTLATARPETKLGDTAVAVNPTDKRYKDMVGKEYTIKGVNGDFKVKVIADNYVDPKFGSGAVKVTPAHDISDFEAAERHKIPMRQIINKNGKMMKNCGKYA
;
A
#
# COMPACT_ATOMS: atom_id res chain seq x y z
N MET A 1 -2.41 3.01 -28.11
CA MET A 1 -1.60 1.82 -27.76
C MET A 1 -0.15 2.23 -27.69
N SER A 2 0.41 2.29 -26.50
CA SER A 2 1.85 2.49 -26.25
C SER A 2 2.20 1.61 -25.04
N ASN A 3 3.06 0.63 -25.25
CA ASN A 3 3.53 -0.32 -24.24
C ASN A 3 4.47 0.37 -23.23
N GLY A 4 3.94 1.27 -22.40
CA GLY A 4 4.62 1.83 -21.24
C GLY A 4 3.96 1.30 -19.98
N GLY A 5 4.67 0.47 -19.21
CA GLY A 5 4.16 -0.02 -17.93
C GLY A 5 3.78 1.16 -17.02
N GLU A 6 2.59 1.11 -16.42
CA GLU A 6 2.18 2.10 -15.42
C GLU A 6 3.13 2.02 -14.22
N ARG A 7 3.95 3.06 -14.03
CA ARG A 7 4.88 3.18 -12.90
C ARG A 7 4.35 4.20 -11.90
N VAL A 8 4.54 3.92 -10.61
CA VAL A 8 4.35 4.95 -9.58
C VAL A 8 5.45 5.99 -9.70
N ILE A 9 5.04 7.26 -9.74
CA ILE A 9 5.90 8.41 -9.84
C ILE A 9 5.59 9.39 -8.70
N ASN A 10 6.57 10.21 -8.34
CA ASN A 10 6.31 11.34 -7.44
C ASN A 10 5.42 12.34 -8.19
N TRP A 11 4.16 12.46 -7.78
CA TRP A 11 3.19 13.34 -8.42
C TRP A 11 2.84 14.52 -7.52
N CYS A 12 2.94 15.74 -8.05
CA CYS A 12 2.52 16.94 -7.33
C CYS A 12 1.10 17.34 -7.77
N PRO A 13 0.07 17.19 -6.92
CA PRO A 13 -1.30 17.57 -7.27
C PRO A 13 -1.48 19.08 -7.42
N ARG A 14 -0.62 19.89 -6.79
CA ARG A 14 -0.61 21.36 -6.93
C ARG A 14 -0.07 21.80 -8.28
N CYS A 15 1.05 21.22 -8.71
CA CYS A 15 1.72 21.59 -9.95
C CYS A 15 1.18 20.82 -11.17
N GLN A 16 0.40 19.76 -10.94
CA GLN A 16 -0.13 18.85 -11.95
C GLN A 16 0.97 18.25 -12.86
N THR A 17 2.11 17.94 -12.26
CA THR A 17 3.25 17.34 -12.96
C THR A 17 3.94 16.29 -12.10
N ALA A 18 4.67 15.40 -12.78
CA ALA A 18 5.64 14.53 -12.15
C ALA A 18 6.82 15.36 -11.62
N LEU A 19 7.35 14.95 -10.48
CA LEU A 19 8.61 15.46 -9.92
C LEU A 19 9.65 14.35 -10.00
N SER A 20 10.87 14.70 -10.35
CA SER A 20 12.03 13.82 -10.22
C SER A 20 12.44 13.67 -8.75
N ASP A 21 13.20 12.63 -8.41
CA ASP A 21 13.66 12.41 -7.03
C ASP A 21 14.52 13.57 -6.50
N ILE A 22 15.24 14.28 -7.37
CA ILE A 22 16.07 15.44 -6.99
C ILE A 22 15.22 16.69 -6.69
N GLU A 23 13.98 16.75 -7.17
CA GLU A 23 13.01 17.81 -6.88
C GLU A 23 12.19 17.52 -5.60
N VAL A 24 12.34 16.34 -5.01
CA VAL A 24 11.64 15.95 -3.78
C VAL A 24 12.47 16.33 -2.55
N GLU A 25 11.97 17.29 -1.77
CA GLU A 25 12.54 17.65 -0.48
C GLU A 25 11.93 16.83 0.67
N TYR A 26 12.75 16.03 1.36
CA TYR A 26 12.34 15.29 2.54
C TYR A 26 12.40 16.17 3.80
N LYS A 27 11.23 16.48 4.37
CA LYS A 27 11.12 17.24 5.63
C LYS A 27 10.56 16.34 6.74
N PRO A 28 11.30 16.13 7.85
CA PRO A 28 10.79 15.39 8.99
C PRO A 28 9.51 16.03 9.53
N LYS A 29 8.44 15.26 9.61
CA LYS A 29 7.16 15.71 10.15
C LYS A 29 6.68 14.74 11.22
N LYS A 30 6.25 15.26 12.37
CA LYS A 30 5.57 14.46 13.39
C LYS A 30 4.23 13.98 12.82
N SER A 31 4.12 12.69 12.57
CA SER A 31 2.88 12.03 12.12
C SER A 31 2.40 11.06 13.20
N LYS A 32 1.10 10.79 13.21
CA LYS A 32 0.53 9.75 14.07
C LYS A 32 0.71 8.40 13.39
N LEU A 33 1.17 7.41 14.14
CA LEU A 33 1.17 6.02 13.72
C LEU A 33 -0.10 5.34 14.23
N TYR A 34 -0.89 4.79 13.32
CA TYR A 34 -2.14 4.13 13.63
C TYR A 34 -1.95 2.61 13.66
N TRP A 35 -2.58 1.97 14.64
CA TRP A 35 -2.63 0.51 14.77
C TRP A 35 -4.01 0.02 14.34
N LEU A 36 -4.05 -0.86 13.35
CA LEU A 36 -5.27 -1.37 12.74
C LEU A 36 -5.38 -2.88 12.93
N LYS A 37 -6.53 -3.34 13.41
CA LYS A 37 -6.90 -4.76 13.31
C LYS A 37 -7.32 -5.05 11.87
N TYR A 38 -6.58 -5.92 11.19
CA TYR A 38 -6.69 -6.16 9.76
C TYR A 38 -6.83 -7.67 9.52
N GLY A 39 -8.05 -8.19 9.65
CA GLY A 39 -8.27 -9.63 9.63
C GLY A 39 -7.48 -10.31 10.77
N PRO A 40 -6.62 -11.31 10.47
CA PRO A 40 -5.75 -11.93 11.48
C PRO A 40 -4.48 -11.11 11.78
N PHE A 41 -4.23 -10.03 11.04
CA PHE A 41 -3.05 -9.19 11.20
C PHE A 41 -3.34 -7.99 12.10
N THR A 42 -2.32 -7.53 12.80
CA THR A 42 -2.26 -6.17 13.33
C THR A 42 -1.33 -5.41 12.41
N LEU A 43 -1.70 -4.22 11.92
CA LEU A 43 -0.87 -3.42 11.03
C LEU A 43 -0.58 -2.06 11.65
N ALA A 44 0.63 -1.55 11.44
CA ALA A 44 1.00 -0.18 11.76
C ALA A 44 1.07 0.65 10.46
N THR A 45 0.37 1.79 10.41
CA THR A 45 0.40 2.67 9.23
C THR A 45 0.27 4.13 9.59
N ALA A 46 0.96 4.99 8.85
CA ALA A 46 0.79 6.44 8.92
C ALA A 46 -0.31 6.95 7.96
N ARG A 47 -0.80 6.10 7.05
CA ARG A 47 -1.76 6.43 5.98
C ARG A 47 -2.98 5.50 6.03
N PRO A 48 -3.88 5.65 7.03
CA PRO A 48 -5.08 4.82 7.14
C PRO A 48 -6.03 4.96 5.94
N GLU A 49 -6.07 6.12 5.29
CA GLU A 49 -6.92 6.44 4.14
C GLU A 49 -6.60 5.57 2.91
N THR A 50 -5.35 5.13 2.75
CA THR A 50 -4.96 4.33 1.59
C THR A 50 -5.39 2.87 1.70
N LYS A 51 -5.98 2.45 2.83
CA LYS A 51 -6.52 1.09 3.06
C LYS A 51 -7.49 0.63 1.97
N LEU A 52 -8.21 1.55 1.33
CA LEU A 52 -9.16 1.23 0.26
C LEU A 52 -8.49 0.73 -1.03
N GLY A 53 -7.20 0.99 -1.19
CA GLY A 53 -6.39 0.55 -2.33
C GLY A 53 -5.50 -0.64 -2.01
N ASP A 54 -5.66 -1.26 -0.83
CA ASP A 54 -4.84 -2.41 -0.44
C ASP A 54 -5.19 -3.61 -1.30
N THR A 55 -4.16 -4.32 -1.77
CA THR A 55 -4.30 -5.54 -2.57
C THR A 55 -3.48 -6.72 -2.05
N ALA A 56 -2.54 -6.47 -1.13
CA ALA A 56 -1.78 -7.49 -0.43
C ALA A 56 -1.41 -7.06 1.00
N VAL A 57 -0.91 -8.02 1.76
CA VAL A 57 -0.18 -7.78 3.02
C VAL A 57 1.23 -8.34 2.84
N ALA A 58 2.25 -7.53 3.06
CA ALA A 58 3.64 -7.95 2.99
C ALA A 58 4.18 -8.29 4.38
N VAL A 59 4.93 -9.37 4.47
CA VAL A 59 5.66 -9.80 5.68
C VAL A 59 7.10 -10.14 5.30
N ASN A 60 8.00 -10.07 6.25
CA ASN A 60 9.39 -10.48 5.98
C ASN A 60 9.49 -12.01 5.85
N PRO A 61 10.20 -12.57 4.85
CA PRO A 61 10.37 -14.02 4.69
C PRO A 61 11.02 -14.73 5.87
N THR A 62 11.85 -14.01 6.63
CA THR A 62 12.54 -14.53 7.82
C THR A 62 11.67 -14.51 9.08
N ASP A 63 10.54 -13.80 9.05
CA ASP A 63 9.65 -13.65 10.19
C ASP A 63 8.81 -14.91 10.42
N LYS A 64 9.18 -15.67 11.45
CA LYS A 64 8.51 -16.91 11.83
C LYS A 64 7.03 -16.70 12.19
N ARG A 65 6.61 -15.50 12.62
CA ARG A 65 5.23 -15.22 13.04
C ARG A 65 4.22 -15.39 11.91
N TYR A 66 4.65 -15.19 10.66
CA TYR A 66 3.76 -15.12 9.50
C TYR A 66 4.03 -16.20 8.45
N LYS A 67 5.00 -17.11 8.66
CA LYS A 67 5.40 -18.12 7.66
C LYS A 67 4.23 -18.92 7.11
N ASP A 68 3.33 -19.37 7.98
CA ASP A 68 2.19 -20.20 7.57
C ASP A 68 1.08 -19.40 6.86
N MET A 69 1.20 -18.07 6.83
CA MET A 69 0.22 -17.18 6.18
C MET A 69 0.64 -16.79 4.77
N VAL A 70 1.93 -16.88 4.45
CA VAL A 70 2.49 -16.51 3.14
C VAL A 70 1.81 -17.31 2.01
N GLY A 71 1.40 -16.60 0.96
CA GLY A 71 0.72 -17.19 -0.19
C GLY A 71 -0.80 -17.40 -0.01
N LYS A 72 -1.32 -17.30 1.21
CA LYS A 72 -2.77 -17.41 1.48
C LYS A 72 -3.48 -16.10 1.18
N GLU A 73 -4.76 -16.23 0.85
CA GLU A 73 -5.67 -15.10 0.72
C GLU A 73 -6.54 -14.95 1.96
N TYR A 74 -6.76 -13.71 2.38
CA TYR A 74 -7.62 -13.37 3.50
C TYR A 74 -8.68 -12.38 3.06
N THR A 75 -9.90 -12.58 3.54
CA THR A 75 -10.98 -11.60 3.35
C THR A 75 -10.94 -10.61 4.50
N ILE A 76 -10.82 -9.34 4.17
CA ILE A 76 -10.68 -8.24 5.11
C ILE A 76 -11.94 -7.40 5.06
N LYS A 77 -12.54 -7.17 6.23
CA LYS A 77 -13.68 -6.27 6.36
C LYS A 77 -13.21 -4.83 6.12
N GLY A 78 -13.70 -4.23 5.05
CA GLY A 78 -13.44 -2.85 4.67
C GLY A 78 -14.62 -1.93 4.94
N VAL A 79 -14.37 -0.63 4.85
CA VAL A 79 -15.42 0.39 5.03
C VAL A 79 -16.38 0.48 3.84
N ASN A 80 -15.98 -0.05 2.67
CA ASN A 80 -16.76 -0.14 1.44
C ASN A 80 -17.09 -1.60 1.08
N GLY A 81 -17.22 -2.44 2.10
CA GLY A 81 -17.41 -3.88 1.94
C GLY A 81 -16.12 -4.67 2.06
N ASP A 82 -16.29 -5.98 1.99
CA ASP A 82 -15.21 -6.94 2.14
C ASP A 82 -14.33 -6.98 0.89
N PHE A 83 -13.03 -7.13 1.08
CA PHE A 83 -12.07 -7.25 -0.01
C PHE A 83 -11.01 -8.31 0.32
N LYS A 84 -10.43 -8.92 -0.70
CA LYS A 84 -9.40 -9.95 -0.53
C LYS A 84 -8.01 -9.32 -0.61
N VAL A 85 -7.11 -9.86 0.20
CA VAL A 85 -5.68 -9.56 0.14
C VAL A 85 -4.90 -10.87 0.11
N LYS A 86 -3.82 -10.90 -0.66
CA LYS A 86 -2.85 -12.00 -0.63
C LYS A 86 -1.71 -11.64 0.30
N VAL A 87 -1.23 -12.61 1.09
CA VAL A 87 -0.01 -12.42 1.88
C VAL A 87 1.21 -12.71 1.01
N ILE A 88 2.12 -11.75 0.90
CA ILE A 88 3.39 -11.88 0.17
C ILE A 88 4.56 -11.83 1.14
N ALA A 89 5.63 -12.54 0.82
CA ALA A 89 6.86 -12.50 1.59
C ALA A 89 7.90 -11.66 0.84
N ASP A 90 8.28 -10.50 1.39
CA ASP A 90 9.20 -9.59 0.73
C ASP A 90 10.17 -8.94 1.73
N ASN A 91 11.43 -8.80 1.32
CA ASN A 91 12.53 -8.37 2.20
C ASN A 91 12.49 -6.88 2.52
N TYR A 92 11.69 -6.06 1.82
CA TYR A 92 11.54 -4.63 2.16
C TYR A 92 10.84 -4.39 3.50
N VAL A 93 10.14 -5.39 4.03
CA VAL A 93 9.46 -5.30 5.32
C VAL A 93 10.46 -5.52 6.45
N ASP A 94 10.57 -4.55 7.36
CA ASP A 94 11.31 -4.73 8.61
C ASP A 94 10.44 -5.47 9.66
N PRO A 95 10.80 -6.70 10.08
CA PRO A 95 10.03 -7.43 11.08
C PRO A 95 10.03 -6.76 12.47
N LYS A 96 10.99 -5.86 12.74
CA LYS A 96 11.09 -5.14 14.03
C LYS A 96 10.20 -3.89 14.07
N PHE A 97 9.76 -3.38 12.92
CA PHE A 97 8.94 -2.18 12.84
C PHE A 97 7.45 -2.52 12.91
N GLY A 98 6.72 -1.82 13.78
CA GLY A 98 5.30 -2.04 13.96
C GLY A 98 5.02 -3.49 14.40
N SER A 99 4.18 -4.20 13.65
CA SER A 99 3.90 -5.62 13.85
C SER A 99 4.81 -6.56 13.06
N GLY A 100 5.61 -6.05 12.12
CA GLY A 100 6.29 -6.84 11.10
C GLY A 100 5.43 -7.25 9.91
N ALA A 101 4.20 -6.74 9.83
CA ALA A 101 3.31 -6.88 8.67
C ALA A 101 2.89 -5.49 8.16
N VAL A 102 2.88 -5.32 6.84
CA VAL A 102 2.61 -4.05 6.16
C VAL A 102 1.46 -4.23 5.17
N LYS A 103 0.50 -3.29 5.15
CA LYS A 103 -0.49 -3.25 4.07
C LYS A 103 0.19 -2.79 2.79
N VAL A 104 -0.04 -3.48 1.69
CA VAL A 104 0.53 -3.14 0.39
C VAL A 104 -0.52 -2.37 -0.40
N THR A 105 -0.23 -1.11 -0.72
CA THR A 105 -1.10 -0.24 -1.53
C THR A 105 -0.35 0.21 -2.80
N PRO A 106 -0.24 -0.66 -3.83
CA PRO A 106 0.74 -0.49 -4.91
C PRO A 106 0.61 0.80 -5.70
N ALA A 107 -0.60 1.36 -5.83
CA ALA A 107 -0.82 2.57 -6.63
C ALA A 107 -0.41 3.88 -5.92
N HIS A 108 0.03 3.83 -4.66
CA HIS A 108 0.25 5.02 -3.81
C HIS A 108 1.56 5.00 -3.02
N ASP A 109 2.41 4.01 -3.24
CA ASP A 109 3.70 3.88 -2.59
C ASP A 109 4.69 3.11 -3.49
N ILE A 110 5.91 3.62 -3.61
CA ILE A 110 6.93 3.06 -4.51
C ILE A 110 7.39 1.68 -4.03
N SER A 111 7.62 1.50 -2.72
CA SER A 111 8.06 0.21 -2.19
C SER A 111 6.97 -0.85 -2.32
N ASP A 112 5.71 -0.47 -2.08
CA ASP A 112 4.56 -1.34 -2.30
C ASP A 112 4.36 -1.68 -3.79
N PHE A 113 4.60 -0.72 -4.69
CA PHE A 113 4.55 -0.93 -6.14
C PHE A 113 5.57 -1.97 -6.57
N GLU A 114 6.84 -1.79 -6.20
CA GLU A 114 7.90 -2.72 -6.59
C GLU A 114 7.67 -4.13 -5.99
N ALA A 115 7.18 -4.20 -4.75
CA ALA A 115 6.77 -5.47 -4.16
C ALA A 115 5.62 -6.11 -4.95
N ALA A 116 4.62 -5.32 -5.35
CA ALA A 116 3.53 -5.82 -6.17
C ALA A 116 4.00 -6.32 -7.54
N GLU A 117 4.96 -5.65 -8.18
CA GLU A 117 5.56 -6.13 -9.43
C GLU A 117 6.28 -7.47 -9.23
N ARG A 118 7.13 -7.59 -8.21
CA ARG A 118 7.86 -8.84 -7.89
C ARG A 118 6.91 -10.01 -7.63
N HIS A 119 5.79 -9.76 -6.96
CA HIS A 119 4.84 -10.78 -6.52
C HIS A 119 3.58 -10.90 -7.38
N LYS A 120 3.50 -10.16 -8.50
CA LYS A 120 2.36 -10.12 -9.43
C LYS A 120 1.03 -9.80 -8.73
N ILE A 121 1.06 -8.82 -7.82
CA ILE A 121 -0.11 -8.35 -7.09
C ILE A 121 -0.81 -7.27 -7.93
N PRO A 122 -2.15 -7.31 -8.07
CA PRO A 122 -2.88 -6.31 -8.83
C PRO A 122 -2.78 -4.93 -8.15
N MET A 123 -2.83 -3.88 -8.97
CA MET A 123 -2.88 -2.51 -8.51
C MET A 123 -4.32 -2.00 -8.42
N ARG A 124 -4.62 -1.17 -7.41
CA ARG A 124 -5.90 -0.49 -7.27
C ARG A 124 -5.70 0.98 -6.99
N GLN A 125 -5.85 1.80 -8.02
CA GLN A 125 -5.81 3.26 -7.86
C GLN A 125 -7.10 3.77 -7.19
N ILE A 126 -6.94 4.60 -6.15
CA ILE A 126 -8.03 5.15 -5.34
C ILE A 126 -7.99 6.68 -5.23
N ILE A 127 -6.85 7.29 -5.57
CA ILE A 127 -6.65 8.74 -5.56
C ILE A 127 -6.26 9.17 -6.99
N ASN A 128 -6.93 10.19 -7.50
CA ASN A 128 -6.67 10.72 -8.83
C ASN A 128 -5.55 11.79 -8.81
N LYS A 129 -5.18 12.29 -10.00
CA LYS A 129 -4.14 13.31 -10.18
C LYS A 129 -4.41 14.64 -9.44
N ASN A 130 -5.65 14.90 -9.04
CA ASN A 130 -6.02 16.10 -8.28
C ASN A 130 -5.94 15.88 -6.75
N GLY A 131 -5.42 14.72 -6.30
CA GLY A 131 -5.36 14.37 -4.89
C GLY A 131 -6.74 14.07 -4.28
N LYS A 132 -7.76 13.77 -5.11
CA LYS A 132 -9.11 13.43 -4.67
C LYS A 132 -9.36 11.94 -4.78
N MET A 133 -10.18 11.42 -3.87
CA MET A 133 -10.64 10.04 -3.91
C MET A 133 -11.45 9.76 -5.20
N MET A 134 -11.35 8.55 -5.71
CA MET A 134 -12.02 8.12 -6.94
C MET A 134 -13.36 7.45 -6.63
N LYS A 135 -14.25 7.35 -7.63
CA LYS A 135 -15.59 6.75 -7.49
C LYS A 135 -15.59 5.33 -6.90
N ASN A 136 -14.54 4.56 -7.12
CA ASN A 136 -14.34 3.21 -6.56
C ASN A 136 -14.08 3.21 -5.03
N CYS A 137 -14.06 4.39 -4.41
CA CYS A 137 -14.01 4.62 -2.96
C CYS A 137 -15.39 4.90 -2.35
N GLY A 138 -16.49 4.71 -3.10
CA GLY A 138 -17.85 4.79 -2.56
C GLY A 138 -18.14 6.16 -1.94
N LYS A 139 -18.66 6.18 -0.71
CA LYS A 139 -19.02 7.40 0.03
C LYS A 139 -17.85 8.34 0.35
N TYR A 140 -16.62 7.91 0.09
CA TYR A 140 -15.40 8.68 0.33
C TYR A 140 -14.88 9.38 -0.93
N ALA A 141 -15.53 9.19 -2.09
CA ALA A 141 -15.18 9.81 -3.37
C ALA A 141 -15.49 11.31 -3.42
#